data_AF-A0A9E1X9T5-F1
#
_entry.id   AF-A0A9E1X9T5-F1
#
_cell.length_a   1.000
_cell.length_b   1.000
_cell.length_c   1.000
_cell.angle_alpha   90.00
_cell.angle_beta   90.00
_cell.angle_gamma   90.00
#
_symmetry.space_group_name_H-M   'P 1'
#
loop_
_entity.id
_entity.type
_entity.pdbx_description
1 polymer ?
#
loop_
_entity_poly.entity_id
_entity_poly.type
_entity_poly.pdbx_seq_one_letter_code
_entity_poly.pdbx_strand_id
1 'polypeptide(L)'
;LGSKEDATLANSLIDECAGIKLINLCGKYSMRESMALISVCQFALASDSGLGHISASLGIPTISVFGAGDSEMTKPIGNRTFVINKDVYCSPCRKNVCMNTKDHLYCFNEILQIDVKDAIQSLNLNP
;
A
#
# COMPACT_ATOMS: atom_id res chain seq x y z
N LEU A 1 9.43 -1.10 -2.62
CA LEU A 1 9.54 -0.79 -4.06
C LEU A 1 8.93 0.60 -4.27
N GLY A 2 9.37 1.33 -5.29
CA GLY A 2 8.96 2.71 -5.50
C GLY A 2 9.82 3.38 -6.56
N SER A 3 9.48 4.62 -6.90
CA SER A 3 10.30 5.43 -7.80
C SER A 3 11.59 5.89 -7.12
N LYS A 4 12.41 6.69 -7.79
CA LYS A 4 13.64 7.22 -7.19
C LYS A 4 13.34 8.20 -6.06
N GLU A 5 12.21 8.91 -6.15
CA GLU A 5 11.74 9.89 -5.17
C GLU A 5 11.38 9.22 -3.82
N ASP A 6 10.92 7.96 -3.85
CA ASP A 6 10.59 7.18 -2.65
C ASP A 6 11.82 6.69 -1.88
N ALA A 7 13.02 6.78 -2.46
CA ALA A 7 14.23 6.17 -1.90
C ALA A 7 14.64 6.78 -0.55
N THR A 8 14.47 8.09 -0.38
CA THR A 8 14.80 8.78 0.88
C THR A 8 13.89 8.30 2.00
N LEU A 9 12.58 8.29 1.78
CA LEU A 9 11.61 7.81 2.76
C LEU A 9 11.85 6.33 3.11
N ALA A 10 12.13 5.50 2.12
CA ALA A 10 12.43 4.09 2.34
C ALA A 10 13.68 3.88 3.20
N ASN A 11 14.72 4.71 3.06
CA ASN A 11 15.91 4.61 3.92
C ASN A 11 15.59 5.01 5.37
N SER A 12 14.82 6.09 5.60
CA SER A 12 14.40 6.48 6.95
C SER A 12 13.61 5.38 7.66
N LEU A 13 12.72 4.69 6.94
CA LEU A 13 11.99 3.54 7.48
C LEU A 13 12.91 2.38 7.88
N ILE A 14 13.99 2.13 7.13
CA ILE A 14 14.97 1.10 7.47
C ILE A 14 15.70 1.46 8.77
N ASP A 15 16.09 2.72 8.93
CA ASP A 15 16.80 3.21 10.11
C ASP A 15 15.93 3.11 11.38
N GLU A 16 14.62 3.34 11.25
CA GLU A 16 13.66 3.23 12.36
C GLU A 16 13.33 1.78 12.75
N CYS A 17 13.46 0.83 11.82
CA CYS A 17 13.08 -0.57 12.00
C CYS A 17 14.29 -1.48 12.31
N ALA A 18 15.05 -1.15 13.35
CA ALA A 18 16.22 -1.91 13.75
C ALA A 18 15.88 -3.38 14.08
N GLY A 19 16.71 -4.31 13.60
CA GLY A 19 16.55 -5.75 13.85
C GLY A 19 15.63 -6.48 12.87
N ILE A 20 15.04 -5.78 11.89
CA ILE A 20 14.25 -6.36 10.80
C ILE A 20 15.05 -6.26 9.49
N LYS A 21 15.07 -7.34 8.71
CA LYS A 21 15.71 -7.33 7.39
C LYS A 21 14.82 -6.60 6.39
N LEU A 22 15.12 -5.33 6.15
CA LEU A 22 14.47 -4.50 5.14
C LEU A 22 15.45 -4.17 4.01
N ILE A 23 14.95 -4.15 2.76
CA ILE A 23 15.76 -3.87 1.57
C ILE A 23 15.10 -2.75 0.77
N ASN A 24 15.78 -1.61 0.66
CA ASN A 24 15.34 -0.52 -0.21
C ASN A 24 15.68 -0.84 -1.68
N LEU A 25 14.64 -1.02 -2.49
CA LEU A 25 14.73 -1.24 -3.94
C LEU A 25 14.16 -0.08 -4.77
N CYS A 26 13.81 1.04 -4.14
CA CYS A 26 13.22 2.21 -4.80
C CYS A 26 14.20 2.81 -5.82
N GLY A 27 13.72 3.05 -7.05
CA GLY A 27 14.50 3.60 -8.15
C GLY A 27 15.64 2.71 -8.68
N LYS A 28 15.75 1.44 -8.25
CA LYS A 28 16.83 0.53 -8.67
C LYS A 28 16.50 -0.32 -9.90
N TYR A 29 15.22 -0.46 -10.21
CA TYR A 29 14.72 -1.36 -11.25
C TYR A 29 13.76 -0.61 -12.17
N SER A 30 13.76 -1.00 -13.44
CA SER A 30 12.72 -0.60 -14.38
C SER A 30 11.34 -1.14 -13.95
N MET A 31 10.28 -0.67 -14.62
CA MET A 31 8.93 -1.16 -14.35
C MET A 31 8.81 -2.68 -14.57
N ARG A 32 9.39 -3.20 -15.66
CA ARG A 32 9.31 -4.65 -15.97
C ARG A 32 10.08 -5.50 -14.96
N GLU A 33 11.25 -5.03 -14.52
CA GLU A 33 12.02 -5.72 -13.48
C GLU A 33 11.30 -5.66 -12.12
N SER A 34 10.65 -4.53 -11.80
CA SER A 34 9.83 -4.41 -10.61
C SER A 34 8.65 -5.39 -10.64
N MET A 35 7.99 -5.56 -11.79
CA MET A 35 6.95 -6.58 -11.99
C MET A 35 7.47 -8.00 -11.74
N ALA A 36 8.66 -8.32 -12.26
CA ALA A 36 9.29 -9.64 -12.06
C ALA A 36 9.66 -9.91 -10.60
N LEU A 37 10.06 -8.88 -9.85
CA LEU A 37 10.28 -8.99 -8.41
C LEU A 37 8.97 -9.18 -7.64
N ILE A 38 7.92 -8.44 -8.01
CA ILE A 38 6.60 -8.55 -7.39
C ILE A 38 6.01 -9.95 -7.62
N SER A 39 6.21 -10.55 -8.80
CA SER A 39 5.62 -11.85 -9.14
C SER A 39 6.13 -13.02 -8.29
N VAL A 40 7.20 -12.83 -7.52
CA VAL A 40 7.75 -13.83 -6.60
C VAL A 40 7.52 -13.48 -5.12
N CYS A 41 6.79 -12.40 -4.83
CA CYS A 41 6.43 -12.05 -3.46
C CYS A 41 5.29 -12.92 -2.92
N GLN A 42 5.31 -13.21 -1.61
CA GLN A 42 4.21 -13.92 -0.94
C GLN A 42 2.93 -13.07 -0.87
N PHE A 43 3.09 -11.76 -0.68
CA PHE A 43 2.03 -10.76 -0.73
C PHE A 43 2.62 -9.37 -0.99
N ALA A 44 1.76 -8.41 -1.30
CA ALA A 44 2.10 -6.99 -1.40
C ALA A 44 1.26 -6.18 -0.40
N LEU A 45 1.91 -5.27 0.32
CA LEU A 45 1.25 -4.19 1.06
C LEU A 45 1.60 -2.88 0.35
N ALA A 46 0.58 -2.17 -0.14
CA ALA A 46 0.75 -0.97 -0.94
C ALA A 46 -0.23 0.11 -0.50
N SER A 47 0.16 1.38 -0.64
CA SER A 47 -0.82 2.47 -0.75
C SER A 47 -1.57 2.38 -2.08
N ASP A 48 -2.62 3.20 -2.24
CA ASP A 48 -3.23 3.46 -3.55
C ASP A 48 -2.16 3.97 -4.55
N SER A 49 -1.65 3.06 -5.38
CA SER A 49 -0.48 3.28 -6.23
C SER A 49 -0.45 2.29 -7.40
N GLY A 50 0.19 2.69 -8.50
CA GLY A 50 0.32 1.85 -9.69
C GLY A 50 0.98 0.48 -9.40
N LEU A 51 1.95 0.41 -8.49
CA LEU A 51 2.57 -0.86 -8.10
C LEU A 51 1.60 -1.79 -7.34
N GLY A 52 0.66 -1.24 -6.56
CA GLY A 52 -0.41 -2.02 -5.92
C GLY A 52 -1.40 -2.60 -6.93
N HIS A 53 -1.73 -1.86 -7.99
CA HIS A 53 -2.52 -2.41 -9.10
C HIS A 53 -1.79 -3.53 -9.85
N ILE A 54 -0.48 -3.35 -10.08
CA ILE A 54 0.37 -4.35 -10.73
C ILE A 54 0.43 -5.63 -9.90
N SER A 55 0.62 -5.56 -8.58
CA SER A 55 0.67 -6.77 -7.74
C SER A 55 -0.64 -7.55 -7.77
N ALA A 56 -1.78 -6.87 -7.70
CA ALA A 56 -3.08 -7.50 -7.85
C ALA A 56 -3.26 -8.18 -9.21
N SER A 57 -2.83 -7.51 -10.28
CA SER A 57 -2.92 -8.01 -11.67
C SER A 57 -2.03 -9.23 -11.92
N LEU A 58 -0.90 -9.33 -11.19
CA LEU A 58 0.00 -10.49 -11.21
C LEU A 58 -0.53 -11.67 -10.36
N GLY A 59 -1.71 -11.54 -9.74
CA GLY A 59 -2.30 -12.58 -8.88
C GLY A 59 -1.67 -12.65 -7.49
N ILE A 60 -0.84 -11.69 -7.12
CA ILE A 60 -0.22 -11.62 -5.80
C ILE A 60 -1.26 -11.14 -4.78
N PRO A 61 -1.41 -11.81 -3.63
CA PRO A 61 -2.24 -11.32 -2.55
C PRO A 61 -1.86 -9.88 -2.21
N THR A 62 -2.79 -8.94 -2.34
CA THR A 62 -2.48 -7.51 -2.28
C THR A 62 -3.37 -6.84 -1.24
N ILE A 63 -2.75 -6.26 -0.23
CA ILE A 63 -3.40 -5.38 0.73
C ILE A 63 -3.14 -3.95 0.26
N SER A 64 -4.21 -3.19 0.02
CA SER A 64 -4.16 -1.81 -0.45
C SER A 64 -4.74 -0.87 0.59
N VAL A 65 -3.93 0.09 1.04
CA VAL A 65 -4.27 1.07 2.08
C VAL A 65 -4.73 2.36 1.43
N PHE A 66 -5.96 2.78 1.75
CA PHE A 66 -6.60 3.96 1.19
C PHE A 66 -6.83 5.03 2.26
N GLY A 67 -6.38 6.25 1.96
CA GLY A 67 -6.71 7.46 2.72
C GLY A 67 -7.55 8.42 1.90
N ALA A 68 -6.96 9.57 1.53
CA ALA A 68 -7.62 10.54 0.67
C ALA A 68 -7.75 9.98 -0.75
N GLY A 69 -8.96 9.59 -1.12
CA GLY A 69 -9.31 9.07 -2.44
C GLY A 69 -10.68 8.39 -2.40
N ASP A 70 -11.02 7.70 -3.48
CA ASP A 70 -12.21 6.85 -3.55
C ASP A 70 -11.79 5.43 -3.93
N SER A 71 -11.77 4.53 -2.93
CA SER A 71 -11.37 3.15 -3.13
C SER A 71 -12.35 2.37 -4.03
N GLU A 72 -13.62 2.76 -4.11
CA GLU A 72 -14.55 2.08 -5.02
C GLU A 72 -14.26 2.42 -6.49
N MET A 73 -13.60 3.55 -6.74
CA MET A 73 -13.18 3.98 -8.07
C MET A 73 -11.82 3.42 -8.48
N THR A 74 -10.85 3.37 -7.55
CA THR A 74 -9.44 3.08 -7.88
C THR A 74 -8.85 1.88 -7.15
N LYS A 75 -9.63 1.03 -6.45
CA LYS A 75 -9.03 -0.17 -5.84
C LYS A 75 -8.36 -1.09 -6.87
N PRO A 76 -7.25 -1.75 -6.50
CA PRO A 76 -6.68 -2.82 -7.28
C PRO A 76 -7.71 -3.92 -7.57
N ILE A 77 -7.79 -4.32 -8.84
CA ILE A 77 -8.67 -5.40 -9.30
C ILE A 77 -7.86 -6.69 -9.33
N GLY A 78 -8.26 -7.68 -8.53
CA GLY A 78 -7.65 -9.00 -8.50
C GLY A 78 -8.42 -9.93 -7.55
N ASN A 79 -8.22 -11.24 -7.70
CA ASN A 79 -9.00 -12.23 -6.95
C ASN A 79 -8.63 -12.31 -5.45
N ARG A 80 -7.50 -11.71 -5.06
CA ARG A 80 -6.94 -11.76 -3.68
C ARG A 80 -6.55 -10.36 -3.21
N THR A 81 -7.44 -9.39 -3.41
CA THR A 81 -7.22 -8.00 -3.00
C THR A 81 -8.02 -7.67 -1.74
N PHE A 82 -7.37 -6.96 -0.82
CA PHE A 82 -7.94 -6.53 0.44
C PHE A 82 -7.75 -5.02 0.56
N VAL A 83 -8.83 -4.28 0.72
CA VAL A 83 -8.79 -2.81 0.81
C VAL A 83 -8.96 -2.42 2.27
N ILE A 84 -8.01 -1.65 2.80
CA ILE A 84 -8.11 -1.00 4.11
C ILE A 84 -8.55 0.44 3.88
N ASN A 85 -9.76 0.77 4.31
CA ASN A 85 -10.34 2.11 4.30
C ASN A 85 -11.24 2.25 5.53
N LYS A 86 -11.08 3.32 6.33
CA LYS A 86 -11.78 3.48 7.63
C LYS A 86 -13.19 4.07 7.53
N ASP A 87 -13.68 4.36 6.32
CA ASP A 87 -15.02 4.91 6.08
C ASP A 87 -15.41 6.07 7.03
N VAL A 88 -14.53 7.07 7.10
CA VAL A 88 -14.71 8.23 7.99
C VAL A 88 -15.62 9.28 7.35
N TYR A 89 -16.14 10.21 8.16
CA TYR A 89 -17.09 11.25 7.73
C TYR A 89 -16.63 12.13 6.55
N CYS A 90 -15.32 12.27 6.32
CA CYS A 90 -14.74 13.06 5.24
C CYS A 90 -14.35 12.21 4.00
N SER A 91 -14.68 10.92 3.99
CA SER A 91 -14.44 9.96 2.91
C SER A 91 -15.73 9.73 2.09
N PRO A 92 -15.64 9.44 0.77
CA PRO A 92 -14.45 9.50 -0.06
C PRO A 92 -14.03 10.94 -0.38
N CYS A 93 -12.73 11.15 -0.61
CA CYS A 93 -12.26 12.44 -1.12
C CYS A 93 -12.58 12.55 -2.61
N ARG A 94 -13.28 13.61 -3.02
CA ARG A 94 -13.61 13.86 -4.44
C ARG A 94 -12.41 14.28 -5.31
N LYS A 95 -11.24 14.52 -4.71
CA LYS A 95 -10.00 14.93 -5.37
C LYS A 95 -8.82 14.23 -4.70
N ASN A 96 -7.71 14.08 -5.41
CA ASN A 96 -6.45 13.53 -4.90
C ASN A 96 -5.75 14.43 -3.84
N VAL A 97 -6.40 15.51 -3.41
CA VAL A 97 -5.91 16.42 -2.37
C VAL A 97 -6.94 16.43 -1.24
N CYS A 98 -6.48 16.11 -0.03
CA CYS A 98 -7.35 16.11 1.15
C CYS A 98 -7.78 17.55 1.47
N MET A 99 -9.10 17.80 1.37
CA MET A 99 -9.70 19.11 1.66
C MET A 99 -10.18 19.24 3.12
N ASN A 100 -9.98 18.22 3.95
CA ASN A 100 -10.28 18.32 5.37
C ASN A 100 -9.20 19.18 6.04
N THR A 101 -9.53 20.45 6.30
CA THR A 101 -8.63 21.41 6.96
C THR A 101 -8.71 21.35 8.48
N LYS A 102 -9.75 20.70 9.04
CA LYS A 102 -9.88 20.51 10.50
C LYS A 102 -8.96 19.40 10.97
N ASP A 103 -9.05 18.24 10.32
CA ASP A 103 -8.27 17.05 10.64
C ASP A 103 -7.65 16.50 9.35
N HIS A 104 -6.54 17.09 8.92
CA HIS A 104 -5.89 16.73 7.66
C HIS A 104 -5.49 15.24 7.67
N LEU A 105 -5.90 14.52 6.61
CA LEU A 105 -5.69 13.08 6.47
C LEU A 105 -6.25 12.23 7.62
N TYR A 106 -7.34 12.68 8.27
CA TYR A 106 -8.04 11.91 9.32
C TYR A 106 -8.27 10.44 8.93
N CYS A 107 -8.72 10.19 7.70
CA CYS A 107 -8.91 8.83 7.18
C CYS A 107 -7.67 7.94 7.26
N PHE A 108 -6.48 8.48 7.02
CA PHE A 108 -5.22 7.74 7.07
C PHE A 108 -4.72 7.60 8.51
N ASN A 109 -4.92 8.64 9.34
CA ASN A 109 -4.51 8.62 10.76
C ASN A 109 -5.31 7.62 11.60
N GLU A 110 -6.54 7.32 11.20
CA GLU A 110 -7.37 6.29 11.85
C GLU A 110 -6.97 4.85 11.46
N ILE A 111 -6.06 4.66 10.49
CA ILE A 111 -5.55 3.35 10.12
C ILE A 111 -4.51 2.92 11.16
N LEU A 112 -4.85 1.88 11.90
CA LEU A 112 -4.03 1.33 12.97
C LEU A 112 -3.26 0.11 12.49
N GLN A 113 -2.20 -0.24 13.25
CA GLN A 113 -1.43 -1.45 12.98
C GLN A 113 -2.30 -2.73 13.01
N ILE A 114 -3.37 -2.75 13.80
CA ILE A 114 -4.28 -3.90 13.88
C ILE A 114 -5.04 -4.11 12.57
N ASP A 115 -5.45 -3.03 11.88
CA ASP A 115 -6.14 -3.11 10.59
C ASP A 115 -5.26 -3.83 9.55
N VAL A 116 -3.96 -3.53 9.56
CA VAL A 116 -2.98 -4.18 8.66
C VAL A 116 -2.72 -5.64 9.07
N LYS A 117 -2.60 -5.92 10.38
CA LYS A 117 -2.39 -7.29 10.87
C LYS A 117 -3.55 -8.21 10.52
N ASP A 118 -4.78 -7.74 10.72
CA ASP A 118 -5.99 -8.51 10.42
C ASP A 118 -6.09 -8.78 8.91
N ALA A 119 -5.77 -7.77 8.08
CA ALA A 119 -5.69 -7.95 6.64
C ALA A 119 -4.64 -9.01 6.24
N ILE A 120 -3.44 -8.99 6.85
CA ILE A 120 -2.40 -10.01 6.60
C ILE A 120 -2.91 -11.41 6.99
N GLN A 121 -3.56 -11.55 8.15
CA GLN A 121 -4.11 -12.84 8.60
C GLN A 121 -5.16 -13.38 7.62
N SER A 122 -5.99 -12.50 7.05
CA SER A 122 -7.02 -12.89 6.07
C SER A 122 -6.46 -13.40 4.73
N LEU A 123 -5.18 -13.15 4.43
CA LEU A 123 -4.54 -13.62 3.19
C LEU A 123 -4.40 -15.15 3.12
N ASN A 124 -4.51 -15.84 4.26
CA ASN A 124 -4.31 -17.29 4.41
C ASN A 124 -3.02 -17.75 3.69
N LEU A 125 -1.91 -17.08 4.01
CA LEU A 125 -0.62 -17.41 3.40
C LEU A 125 -0.21 -18.81 3.85
N ASN A 126 -0.01 -19.71 2.88
CA ASN A 126 0.59 -21.00 3.18
C ASN A 126 2.09 -20.79 3.46
N PRO A 127 2.64 -21.38 4.53
CA PRO A 127 4.05 -21.26 4.88
C PRO A 127 4.98 -21.83 3.80
#